data_AF-A0A7W1K2L5-F1
#
_entry.id   AF-A0A7W1K2L5-F1
#
_cell.length_a   1.000
_cell.length_b   1.000
_cell.length_c   1.000
_cell.angle_alpha   90.00
_cell.angle_beta   90.00
_cell.angle_gamma   90.00
#
_symmetry.space_group_name_H-M   'P 1'
#
loop_
_entity.id
_entity.type
_entity.pdbx_description
1 polymer ?
#
loop_
_entity_poly.entity_id
_entity_poly.type
_entity_poly.pdbx_seq_one_letter_code
_entity_poly.pdbx_strand_id
1 'polypeptide(L)'
;MTDYSRGDMSYAVRLANRGYDVDMIFRALATKPSGRRDPGSLKYQRLMDTKGRDVADAYARQTAEKAIAFIANSPRIIDRTDALVRITEIKALADALPWGLYAGPGARRALEAAFSIAERVGGLAFGLSLREWSETCGQDLRMTRTNRDLLVRLGWLLRNPDDRLGRTARFRLRTPPHIHSHGRYECASYGAHAWLAHDAFREEGLGNLGWYVLSLTDSRPLALHELSIRSGVDLAELEDLIGIMTHADLVVGDDQVGAVPDLTLALDHFAQGRGTLGRGEADRAQYQRDREAFRARGVNVRTLQEAR
;
A
#
# COMPACT_ATOMS: atom_id res chain seq x y z
N MET A 1 29.43 -6.09 6.76
CA MET A 1 28.89 -7.47 6.59
C MET A 1 27.92 -7.42 5.41
N THR A 2 28.28 -7.98 4.25
CA THR A 2 27.41 -7.93 3.06
C THR A 2 26.17 -8.78 3.28
N ASP A 3 24.97 -8.22 3.09
CA ASP A 3 23.72 -8.95 3.25
C ASP A 3 23.44 -9.83 2.02
N TYR A 4 23.89 -11.08 2.08
CA TYR A 4 23.69 -12.07 1.01
C TYR A 4 22.23 -12.52 0.88
N SER A 5 21.36 -12.21 1.86
CA SER A 5 19.96 -12.69 1.86
C SER A 5 19.13 -12.11 0.72
N ARG A 6 19.40 -10.87 0.32
CA ARG A 6 18.70 -10.21 -0.80
C ARG A 6 19.02 -10.86 -2.15
N GLY A 7 20.25 -11.32 -2.33
CA GLY A 7 20.68 -12.05 -3.53
C GLY A 7 20.00 -13.41 -3.63
N ASP A 8 20.00 -14.17 -2.53
CA ASP A 8 19.36 -15.49 -2.46
C ASP A 8 17.86 -15.42 -2.71
N MET A 9 17.17 -14.45 -2.10
CA MET A 9 15.73 -14.23 -2.31
C MET A 9 15.44 -13.87 -3.78
N SER A 10 16.25 -13.00 -4.40
CA SER A 10 16.08 -12.63 -5.81
C SER A 10 16.28 -13.83 -6.75
N TYR A 11 17.20 -14.73 -6.42
CA TYR A 11 17.43 -15.97 -7.16
C TYR A 11 16.28 -16.97 -6.96
N ALA A 12 15.85 -17.18 -5.72
CA ALA A 12 14.71 -18.05 -5.39
C ALA A 12 13.42 -17.60 -6.09
N VAL A 13 13.12 -16.29 -6.09
CA VAL A 13 11.97 -15.73 -6.82
C VAL A 13 12.10 -15.94 -8.33
N ARG A 14 13.30 -15.91 -8.90
CA ARG A 14 13.50 -16.20 -10.32
C ARG A 14 13.18 -17.66 -10.66
N LEU A 15 13.57 -18.59 -9.80
CA LEU A 15 13.28 -20.02 -9.96
C LEU A 15 11.79 -20.31 -9.78
N ALA A 16 11.17 -19.75 -8.73
CA ALA A 16 9.74 -19.89 -8.51
C ALA A 16 8.93 -19.32 -9.71
N ASN A 17 9.39 -18.23 -10.34
CA ASN A 17 8.76 -17.68 -11.56
C ASN A 17 8.88 -18.60 -12.79
N ARG A 18 9.77 -19.59 -12.75
CA ARG A 18 9.90 -20.66 -13.76
C ARG A 18 9.07 -21.90 -13.42
N GLY A 19 8.30 -21.86 -12.32
CA GLY A 19 7.47 -22.98 -11.87
C GLY A 19 8.20 -23.99 -10.97
N TYR A 20 9.34 -23.63 -10.39
CA TYR A 20 10.06 -24.51 -9.47
C TYR A 20 9.32 -24.59 -8.13
N ASP A 21 9.20 -25.79 -7.58
CA ASP A 21 8.67 -26.03 -6.24
C ASP A 21 9.71 -25.77 -5.13
N VAL A 22 9.29 -25.92 -3.86
CA VAL A 22 10.13 -25.65 -2.68
C VAL A 22 11.42 -26.49 -2.72
N ASP A 23 11.31 -27.78 -3.06
CA ASP A 23 12.44 -28.71 -3.02
C ASP A 23 13.43 -28.44 -4.16
N MET A 24 12.96 -28.07 -5.36
CA MET A 24 13.81 -27.69 -6.47
C MET A 24 14.57 -26.40 -6.19
N ILE A 25 13.92 -25.39 -5.60
CA ILE A 25 14.56 -24.13 -5.20
C ILE A 25 15.58 -24.39 -4.08
N PHE A 26 15.20 -25.19 -3.08
CA PHE A 26 16.10 -25.61 -2.00
C PHE A 26 17.39 -26.25 -2.56
N ARG A 27 17.28 -27.23 -3.45
CA ARG A 27 18.45 -27.88 -4.08
C ARG A 27 19.32 -26.89 -4.85
N ALA A 28 18.68 -25.96 -5.56
CA ALA A 28 19.39 -24.91 -6.30
C ALA A 28 20.15 -23.94 -5.38
N LEU A 29 19.59 -23.61 -4.21
CA LEU A 29 20.28 -22.80 -3.19
C LEU A 29 21.41 -23.58 -2.50
N ALA A 30 21.23 -24.88 -2.28
CA ALA A 30 22.22 -25.75 -1.64
C ALA A 30 23.44 -26.05 -2.52
N THR A 31 23.34 -25.78 -3.82
CA THR A 31 24.43 -26.03 -4.78
C THR A 31 25.62 -25.10 -4.50
N LYS A 32 26.85 -25.58 -4.71
CA LYS A 32 28.07 -24.81 -4.45
C LYS A 32 28.23 -23.67 -5.48
N PRO A 33 28.53 -22.43 -5.03
CA PRO A 33 28.80 -21.28 -5.88
C PRO A 33 29.83 -21.52 -6.98
N SER A 34 29.40 -21.58 -8.25
CA SER A 34 30.28 -21.81 -9.41
C SER A 34 30.77 -20.53 -10.11
N GLY A 35 30.44 -19.34 -9.59
CA GLY A 35 30.88 -18.05 -10.14
C GLY A 35 30.24 -17.63 -11.48
N ARG A 36 29.46 -18.50 -12.14
CA ARG A 36 28.61 -18.15 -13.29
C ARG A 36 27.25 -17.63 -12.84
N ARG A 37 26.51 -17.05 -13.81
CA ARG A 37 25.34 -16.16 -13.67
C ARG A 37 24.22 -16.57 -12.71
N ASP A 38 24.18 -17.80 -12.19
CA ASP A 38 23.29 -18.25 -11.11
C ASP A 38 23.94 -19.42 -10.33
N PRO A 39 24.59 -19.20 -9.17
CA PRO A 39 25.56 -20.17 -8.66
C PRO A 39 25.18 -20.91 -7.36
N GLY A 40 24.02 -20.69 -6.75
CA GLY A 40 23.70 -21.22 -5.41
C GLY A 40 24.07 -20.23 -4.31
N SER A 41 23.64 -20.51 -3.07
CA SER A 41 23.66 -19.52 -1.98
C SER A 41 24.98 -19.52 -1.21
N LEU A 42 25.71 -18.39 -1.27
CA LEU A 42 26.90 -18.17 -0.44
C LEU A 42 26.56 -18.17 1.05
N LYS A 43 25.35 -17.71 1.41
CA LYS A 43 24.89 -17.72 2.80
C LYS A 43 24.61 -19.13 3.29
N TYR A 44 24.01 -19.97 2.45
CA TYR A 44 23.82 -21.39 2.75
C TYR A 44 25.15 -22.08 3.02
N GLN A 45 26.16 -21.89 2.18
CA GLN A 45 27.49 -22.49 2.39
C GLN A 45 28.11 -22.01 3.71
N ARG A 46 28.04 -20.71 4.02
CA ARG A 46 28.53 -20.20 5.31
C ARG A 46 27.78 -20.76 6.51
N LEU A 47 26.45 -20.92 6.41
CA LEU A 47 25.66 -21.52 7.49
C LEU A 47 26.01 -23.00 7.65
N MET A 48 26.23 -23.71 6.55
CA MET A 48 26.69 -25.09 6.56
C MET A 48 28.04 -25.20 7.28
N ASP A 49 29.00 -24.32 6.95
CA ASP A 49 30.34 -24.31 7.56
C ASP A 49 30.34 -23.91 9.04
N THR A 50 29.47 -22.97 9.45
CA THR A 50 29.52 -22.36 10.80
C THR A 50 28.52 -22.94 11.79
N LYS A 51 27.35 -23.38 11.34
CA LYS A 51 26.22 -23.80 12.18
C LYS A 51 25.70 -25.20 11.85
N GLY A 52 26.29 -25.86 10.85
CA GLY A 52 25.92 -27.20 10.43
C GLY A 52 24.78 -27.23 9.41
N ARG A 53 24.53 -28.44 8.90
CA ARG A 53 23.64 -28.71 7.78
C ARG A 53 22.19 -28.33 8.08
N ASP A 54 21.66 -28.70 9.24
CA ASP A 54 20.24 -28.51 9.56
C ASP A 54 19.83 -27.04 9.52
N VAL A 55 20.70 -26.14 10.02
CA VAL A 55 20.46 -24.69 10.00
C VAL A 55 20.53 -24.13 8.58
N ALA A 56 21.45 -24.63 7.76
CA ALA A 56 21.56 -24.24 6.35
C ALA A 56 20.33 -24.71 5.55
N ASP A 57 19.89 -25.95 5.77
CA ASP A 57 18.73 -26.55 5.11
C ASP A 57 17.44 -25.79 5.47
N ALA A 58 17.25 -25.48 6.76
CA ALA A 58 16.12 -24.67 7.23
C ALA A 58 16.10 -23.28 6.58
N TYR A 59 17.27 -22.62 6.45
CA TYR A 59 17.38 -21.33 5.78
C TYR A 59 16.96 -21.41 4.29
N ALA A 60 17.45 -22.40 3.55
CA ALA A 60 17.13 -22.54 2.14
C ALA A 60 15.65 -22.89 1.91
N ARG A 61 15.07 -23.78 2.73
CA ARG A 61 13.62 -24.09 2.69
C ARG A 61 12.77 -22.86 2.99
N GLN A 62 13.06 -22.14 4.07
CA GLN A 62 12.34 -20.92 4.42
C GLN A 62 12.43 -19.86 3.30
N THR A 63 13.59 -19.76 2.64
CA THR A 63 13.77 -18.83 1.51
C THR A 63 12.95 -19.26 0.29
N ALA A 64 12.89 -20.57 0.01
CA ALA A 64 12.06 -21.11 -1.07
C ALA A 64 10.57 -20.90 -0.81
N GLU A 65 10.08 -21.19 0.39
CA GLU A 65 8.69 -20.94 0.81
C GLU A 65 8.34 -19.46 0.69
N LYS A 66 9.20 -18.56 1.19
CA LYS A 66 9.02 -17.12 1.04
C LYS A 66 8.96 -16.70 -0.42
N ALA A 67 9.78 -17.29 -1.29
CA ALA A 67 9.78 -16.97 -2.72
C ALA A 67 8.50 -17.42 -3.43
N ILE A 68 7.99 -18.62 -3.11
CA ILE A 68 6.71 -19.11 -3.65
C ILE A 68 5.55 -18.26 -3.13
N ALA A 69 5.50 -18.00 -1.82
CA ALA A 69 4.51 -17.11 -1.23
C ALA A 69 4.57 -15.71 -1.85
N PHE A 70 5.78 -15.19 -2.12
CA PHE A 70 5.96 -13.92 -2.79
C PHE A 70 5.33 -13.90 -4.18
N ILE A 71 5.53 -14.95 -4.99
CA ILE A 71 4.92 -15.04 -6.33
C ILE A 71 3.42 -15.23 -6.26
N ALA A 72 2.92 -16.07 -5.36
CA ALA A 72 1.49 -16.23 -5.14
C ALA A 72 0.82 -14.89 -4.80
N ASN A 73 1.53 -14.05 -4.04
CA ASN A 73 1.08 -12.70 -3.67
C ASN A 73 1.41 -11.61 -4.70
N SER A 74 2.23 -11.91 -5.69
CA SER A 74 2.68 -10.97 -6.73
C SER A 74 2.86 -11.73 -8.05
N PRO A 75 1.75 -12.19 -8.65
CA PRO A 75 1.80 -13.01 -9.85
C PRO A 75 2.52 -12.28 -10.97
N ARG A 76 3.24 -13.05 -11.77
CA ARG A 76 3.96 -12.52 -12.92
C ARG A 76 2.96 -11.99 -13.94
N ILE A 77 3.14 -10.74 -14.34
CA ILE A 77 2.39 -10.15 -15.44
C ILE A 77 3.07 -10.60 -16.73
N ILE A 78 2.41 -11.47 -17.48
CA ILE A 78 2.96 -12.07 -18.69
C ILE A 78 2.55 -11.23 -19.90
N ASP A 79 1.29 -10.79 -19.91
CA ASP A 79 0.71 -10.07 -21.04
C ASP A 79 -0.03 -8.78 -20.62
N ARG A 80 -0.62 -8.15 -21.63
CA ARG A 80 -1.41 -6.91 -21.46
C ARG A 80 -2.69 -7.15 -20.65
N THR A 81 -3.32 -8.32 -20.79
CA THR A 81 -4.56 -8.66 -20.10
C THR A 81 -4.32 -8.79 -18.61
N ASP A 82 -3.27 -9.51 -18.22
CA ASP A 82 -2.80 -9.62 -16.83
C ASP A 82 -2.55 -8.24 -16.21
N ALA A 83 -1.91 -7.34 -16.98
CA ALA A 83 -1.63 -6.00 -16.52
C ALA A 83 -2.91 -5.21 -16.25
N LEU A 84 -3.91 -5.30 -17.13
CA LEU A 84 -5.19 -4.61 -16.97
C LEU A 84 -6.01 -5.16 -15.80
N VAL A 85 -6.00 -6.49 -15.60
CA VAL A 85 -6.60 -7.12 -14.41
C VAL A 85 -5.94 -6.57 -13.15
N ARG A 86 -4.60 -6.54 -13.11
CA ARG A 86 -3.87 -6.03 -11.95
C ARG A 86 -4.10 -4.54 -11.69
N ILE A 87 -4.20 -3.73 -12.76
CA ILE A 87 -4.58 -2.31 -12.64
C ILE A 87 -5.98 -2.20 -12.02
N THR A 88 -6.93 -3.02 -12.44
CA THR A 88 -8.31 -3.03 -11.92
C THR A 88 -8.34 -3.37 -10.43
N GLU A 89 -7.57 -4.37 -9.98
CA GLU A 89 -7.43 -4.69 -8.56
C GLU A 89 -6.87 -3.53 -7.74
N ILE A 90 -5.81 -2.86 -8.24
CA ILE A 90 -5.21 -1.70 -7.56
C ILE A 90 -6.21 -0.54 -7.52
N LYS A 91 -7.00 -0.34 -8.59
CA LYS A 91 -8.08 0.67 -8.63
C LYS A 91 -9.16 0.37 -7.60
N ALA A 92 -9.60 -0.88 -7.47
CA ALA A 92 -10.59 -1.28 -6.48
C ALA A 92 -10.10 -0.99 -5.04
N LEU A 93 -8.84 -1.31 -4.75
CA LEU A 93 -8.22 -0.97 -3.46
C LEU A 93 -8.12 0.55 -3.24
N ALA A 94 -7.77 1.31 -4.28
CA ALA A 94 -7.75 2.76 -4.20
C ALA A 94 -9.15 3.33 -3.98
N ASP A 95 -10.17 2.83 -4.68
CA ASP A 95 -11.55 3.29 -4.58
C ASP A 95 -12.16 2.99 -3.20
N ALA A 96 -11.68 1.95 -2.51
CA ALA A 96 -12.11 1.62 -1.15
C ALA A 96 -11.57 2.59 -0.08
N LEU A 97 -10.60 3.47 -0.40
CA LEU A 97 -9.99 4.35 0.59
C LEU A 97 -10.71 5.70 0.73
N PRO A 98 -10.76 6.27 1.96
CA PRO A 98 -11.23 7.63 2.18
C PRO A 98 -10.16 8.65 1.83
N TRP A 99 -10.04 8.96 0.54
CA TRP A 99 -8.98 9.84 0.06
C TRP A 99 -8.96 11.21 0.70
N GLY A 100 -10.10 11.75 1.14
CA GLY A 100 -10.15 13.01 1.89
C GLY A 100 -9.21 13.02 3.09
N LEU A 101 -9.16 11.91 3.84
CA LEU A 101 -8.32 11.76 5.03
C LEU A 101 -6.95 11.17 4.70
N TYR A 102 -6.95 10.15 3.86
CA TYR A 102 -5.77 9.36 3.58
C TYR A 102 -4.64 10.16 2.92
N ALA A 103 -4.96 10.99 1.91
CA ALA A 103 -3.95 11.74 1.16
C ALA A 103 -4.48 13.03 0.49
N GLY A 104 -5.75 13.37 0.72
CA GLY A 104 -6.49 14.45 0.09
C GLY A 104 -7.05 14.14 -1.32
N PRO A 105 -8.02 14.96 -1.79
CA PRO A 105 -8.62 14.89 -3.12
C PRO A 105 -7.59 14.99 -4.25
N GLY A 106 -6.54 15.78 -4.04
CA GLY A 106 -5.51 16.02 -5.04
C GLY A 106 -4.69 14.77 -5.35
N ALA A 107 -4.32 14.00 -4.33
CA ALA A 107 -3.61 12.75 -4.50
C ALA A 107 -4.48 11.70 -5.21
N ARG A 108 -5.79 11.63 -4.91
CA ARG A 108 -6.72 10.76 -5.65
C ARG A 108 -6.71 11.06 -7.13
N ARG A 109 -6.91 12.33 -7.51
CA ARG A 109 -6.93 12.78 -8.93
C ARG A 109 -5.60 12.50 -9.64
N ALA A 110 -4.48 12.75 -8.97
CA ALA A 110 -3.17 12.40 -9.51
C ALA A 110 -3.03 10.87 -9.73
N LEU A 111 -3.56 10.04 -8.83
CA LEU A 111 -3.57 8.58 -9.01
C LEU A 111 -4.52 8.14 -10.14
N GLU A 112 -5.67 8.79 -10.34
CA GLU A 112 -6.56 8.51 -11.50
C GLU A 112 -5.88 8.78 -12.83
N ALA A 113 -5.12 9.88 -12.93
CA ALA A 113 -4.31 10.17 -14.11
C ALA A 113 -3.29 9.06 -14.34
N ALA A 114 -2.59 8.59 -13.29
CA ALA A 114 -1.66 7.47 -13.40
C ALA A 114 -2.35 6.17 -13.86
N PHE A 115 -3.53 5.84 -13.33
CA PHE A 115 -4.32 4.69 -13.80
C PHE A 115 -4.69 4.80 -15.27
N SER A 116 -5.17 5.97 -15.70
CA SER A 116 -5.58 6.21 -17.09
C SER A 116 -4.41 6.00 -18.07
N ILE A 117 -3.22 6.46 -17.69
CA ILE A 117 -2.00 6.29 -18.49
C ILE A 117 -1.54 4.82 -18.50
N ALA A 118 -1.58 4.13 -17.35
CA ALA A 118 -1.24 2.71 -17.25
C ALA A 118 -2.15 1.83 -18.10
N GLU A 119 -3.46 2.11 -18.12
CA GLU A 119 -4.45 1.41 -18.95
C GLU A 119 -4.20 1.65 -20.44
N ARG A 120 -3.89 2.90 -20.82
CA ARG A 120 -3.55 3.26 -22.20
C ARG A 120 -2.30 2.53 -22.70
N VAL A 121 -1.25 2.47 -21.87
CA VAL A 121 -0.01 1.74 -22.18
C VAL A 121 -0.23 0.21 -22.11
N GLY A 122 -1.21 -0.25 -21.34
CA GLY A 122 -1.47 -1.68 -21.12
C GLY A 122 -0.45 -2.32 -20.19
N GLY A 123 0.07 -1.58 -19.21
CA GLY A 123 1.15 -2.04 -18.34
C GLY A 123 1.20 -1.29 -17.01
N LEU A 124 1.59 -1.98 -15.93
CA LEU A 124 1.81 -1.32 -14.63
C LEU A 124 2.96 -0.31 -14.64
N ALA A 125 3.91 -0.45 -15.56
CA ALA A 125 5.04 0.45 -15.71
C ALA A 125 4.81 1.37 -16.91
N PHE A 126 4.92 2.68 -16.70
CA PHE A 126 4.64 3.69 -17.72
C PHE A 126 5.51 4.92 -17.50
N GLY A 127 5.76 5.66 -18.59
CA GLY A 127 6.32 7.00 -18.52
C GLY A 127 5.20 8.01 -18.34
N LEU A 128 5.38 8.97 -17.42
CA LEU A 128 4.45 10.08 -17.25
C LEU A 128 5.23 11.36 -16.99
N SER A 129 5.14 12.32 -17.91
CA SER A 129 5.77 13.64 -17.72
C SER A 129 4.96 14.46 -16.72
N LEU A 130 5.60 15.35 -15.96
CA LEU A 130 4.88 16.17 -14.98
C LEU A 130 3.80 17.05 -15.63
N ARG A 131 4.06 17.52 -16.85
CA ARG A 131 3.12 18.33 -17.64
C ARG A 131 1.91 17.51 -18.10
N GLU A 132 2.14 16.36 -18.72
CA GLU A 132 1.06 15.46 -19.11
C GLU A 132 0.24 15.04 -17.89
N TRP A 133 0.89 14.80 -16.75
CA TRP A 133 0.22 14.48 -15.51
C TRP A 133 -0.69 15.61 -15.04
N SER A 134 -0.17 16.85 -15.00
CA SER A 134 -0.92 18.02 -14.53
C SER A 134 -2.11 18.33 -15.42
N GLU A 135 -1.92 18.22 -16.74
CA GLU A 135 -3.00 18.37 -17.73
C GLU A 135 -4.04 17.25 -17.54
N THR A 136 -3.60 16.01 -17.34
CA THR A 136 -4.50 14.87 -17.14
C THR A 136 -5.23 14.94 -15.81
N CYS A 137 -4.66 15.38 -14.70
CA CYS A 137 -5.41 15.47 -13.42
C CYS A 137 -6.13 16.81 -13.23
N GLY A 138 -5.96 17.77 -14.15
CA GLY A 138 -6.56 19.10 -14.06
C GLY A 138 -6.02 19.92 -12.88
N GLN A 139 -4.74 19.75 -12.53
CA GLN A 139 -4.08 20.47 -11.44
C GLN A 139 -2.91 21.28 -11.97
N ASP A 140 -2.43 22.27 -11.21
CA ASP A 140 -1.19 22.95 -11.56
C ASP A 140 0.04 22.04 -11.34
N LEU A 141 1.17 22.42 -11.93
CA LEU A 141 2.41 21.65 -11.89
C LEU A 141 2.95 21.46 -10.47
N ARG A 142 2.83 22.47 -9.59
CA ARG A 142 3.36 22.41 -8.21
C ARG A 142 2.53 21.42 -7.40
N MET A 143 1.21 21.52 -7.45
CA MET A 143 0.29 20.61 -6.77
C MET A 143 0.45 19.17 -7.27
N THR A 144 0.54 18.98 -8.59
CA THR A 144 0.77 17.66 -9.21
C THR A 144 2.07 17.04 -8.70
N ARG A 145 3.14 17.83 -8.59
CA ARG A 145 4.44 17.38 -8.08
C ARG A 145 4.33 16.91 -6.63
N THR A 146 3.68 17.70 -5.77
CA THR A 146 3.46 17.37 -4.36
C THR A 146 2.66 16.08 -4.21
N ASN A 147 1.55 15.96 -4.94
CA ASN A 147 0.68 14.78 -4.89
C ASN A 147 1.38 13.52 -5.43
N ARG A 148 2.15 13.64 -6.51
CA ARG A 148 2.99 12.55 -7.00
C ARG A 148 3.99 12.08 -5.96
N ASP A 149 4.73 13.00 -5.35
CA ASP A 149 5.76 12.66 -4.36
C ASP A 149 5.13 12.04 -3.09
N LEU A 150 3.93 12.49 -2.72
CA LEU A 150 3.10 11.84 -1.70
C LEU A 150 2.70 10.41 -2.10
N LEU A 151 2.17 10.19 -3.30
CA LEU A 151 1.80 8.85 -3.79
C LEU A 151 3.00 7.89 -3.86
N VAL A 152 4.20 8.41 -4.16
CA VAL A 152 5.44 7.63 -4.10
C VAL A 152 5.78 7.25 -2.67
N ARG A 153 5.72 8.20 -1.72
CA ARG A 153 5.96 7.94 -0.30
C ARG A 153 4.95 6.95 0.29
N LEU A 154 3.68 7.07 -0.09
CA LEU A 154 2.60 6.16 0.29
C LEU A 154 2.69 4.79 -0.41
N GLY A 155 3.64 4.57 -1.32
CA GLY A 155 3.86 3.26 -1.95
C GLY A 155 2.90 2.90 -3.09
N TRP A 156 2.01 3.79 -3.51
CA TRP A 156 1.15 3.60 -4.69
C TRP A 156 1.95 3.58 -5.99
N LEU A 157 3.05 4.34 -6.00
CA LEU A 157 3.92 4.49 -7.14
C LEU A 157 5.36 4.18 -6.75
N LEU A 158 6.02 3.32 -7.51
CA LEU A 158 7.47 3.22 -7.48
C LEU A 158 8.06 4.03 -8.62
N ARG A 159 8.88 5.02 -8.29
CA ARG A 159 9.71 5.73 -9.26
C ARG A 159 10.99 4.93 -9.54
N ASN A 160 11.36 4.79 -10.81
CA ASN A 160 12.64 4.16 -11.16
C ASN A 160 13.81 5.09 -10.72
N PRO A 161 14.75 4.63 -9.88
CA PRO A 161 15.88 5.46 -9.42
C PRO A 161 16.87 5.80 -10.54
N ASP A 162 16.94 4.97 -11.58
CA ASP A 162 17.87 5.17 -12.71
C ASP A 162 17.40 6.25 -13.69
N ASP A 163 16.23 6.83 -13.43
CA ASP A 163 15.65 7.86 -14.27
C ASP A 163 16.32 9.23 -14.00
N ARG A 164 17.54 9.36 -14.50
CA ARG A 164 18.32 10.60 -14.49
C ARG A 164 17.92 11.43 -15.71
N LEU A 165 17.35 12.61 -15.46
CA LEU A 165 17.34 13.76 -16.38
C LEU A 165 16.57 13.60 -17.71
N GLY A 166 15.69 12.61 -17.86
CA GLY A 166 14.71 12.55 -18.95
C GLY A 166 13.50 13.48 -18.72
N ARG A 167 12.85 13.95 -19.81
CA ARG A 167 11.59 14.73 -19.74
C ARG A 167 10.41 13.94 -19.14
N THR A 168 10.50 12.60 -19.14
CA THR A 168 9.42 11.70 -18.73
C THR A 168 9.95 10.73 -17.68
N ALA A 169 9.45 10.83 -16.45
CA ALA A 169 9.80 9.88 -15.40
C ALA A 169 8.97 8.59 -15.55
N ARG A 170 9.59 7.45 -15.25
CA ARG A 170 9.01 6.12 -15.28
C ARG A 170 8.54 5.74 -13.89
N PHE A 171 7.27 5.42 -13.83
CA PHE A 171 6.58 4.97 -12.63
C PHE A 171 6.11 3.53 -12.82
N ARG A 172 5.95 2.83 -11.71
CA ARG A 172 5.24 1.56 -11.65
C ARG A 172 4.13 1.65 -10.61
N LEU A 173 2.90 1.35 -11.00
CA LEU A 173 1.78 1.17 -10.08
C LEU A 173 2.01 -0.03 -9.18
N ARG A 174 1.70 0.13 -7.91
CA ARG A 174 1.78 -0.92 -6.89
C ARG A 174 0.64 -0.76 -5.90
N THR A 175 0.31 -1.86 -5.25
CA THR A 175 -0.44 -1.81 -4.01
C THR A 175 0.53 -1.46 -2.88
N PRO A 176 0.20 -0.49 -2.02
CA PRO A 176 1.05 -0.15 -0.88
C PRO A 176 1.25 -1.29 0.12
N PRO A 177 2.44 -1.41 0.73
CA PRO A 177 2.74 -2.48 1.69
C PRO A 177 1.87 -2.40 2.95
N HIS A 178 1.51 -1.20 3.42
CA HIS A 178 0.66 -1.03 4.60
C HIS A 178 -0.81 -1.42 4.37
N ILE A 179 -1.23 -1.57 3.11
CA ILE A 179 -2.56 -2.09 2.75
C ILE A 179 -2.52 -3.63 2.66
N HIS A 180 -1.35 -4.23 2.41
CA HIS A 180 -1.17 -5.68 2.28
C HIS A 180 -1.17 -6.45 3.61
N SER A 181 -1.00 -5.77 4.75
CA SER A 181 -0.94 -6.39 6.08
C SER A 181 -2.31 -6.82 6.64
N HIS A 182 -3.42 -6.50 5.97
CA HIS A 182 -4.74 -7.08 6.26
C HIS A 182 -5.07 -8.02 5.11
N GLY A 183 -4.35 -9.14 5.11
CA GLY A 183 -4.42 -10.14 4.06
C GLY A 183 -5.85 -10.53 3.75
N ARG A 184 -5.98 -11.14 2.56
CA ARG A 184 -7.03 -12.06 2.11
C ARG A 184 -7.40 -13.14 3.15
N TYR A 185 -7.78 -12.74 4.36
CA TYR A 185 -8.82 -13.45 5.06
C TYR A 185 -10.03 -13.35 4.15
N GLU A 186 -10.60 -14.52 3.90
CA GLU A 186 -11.86 -14.70 3.23
C GLU A 186 -12.77 -13.48 3.45
N CYS A 187 -13.31 -12.92 2.37
CA CYS A 187 -14.43 -11.98 2.43
C CYS A 187 -15.69 -12.57 3.12
N ALA A 188 -15.56 -13.70 3.84
CA ALA A 188 -16.60 -14.39 4.57
C ALA A 188 -16.63 -14.08 6.07
N SER A 189 -15.66 -13.34 6.64
CA SER A 189 -15.78 -12.82 8.02
C SER A 189 -15.16 -11.45 8.25
N TYR A 190 -15.29 -10.52 7.29
CA TYR A 190 -15.30 -9.11 7.64
C TYR A 190 -16.59 -8.83 8.42
N GLY A 191 -16.59 -9.22 9.70
CA GLY A 191 -17.57 -8.79 10.67
C GLY A 191 -17.48 -7.27 10.82
N ALA A 192 -18.54 -6.58 10.38
CA ALA A 192 -19.13 -5.41 11.02
C ALA A 192 -18.34 -4.09 11.20
N HIS A 193 -17.03 -4.02 10.93
CA HIS A 193 -16.24 -2.80 11.15
C HIS A 193 -15.67 -2.16 9.86
N ALA A 194 -15.98 -2.67 8.67
CA ALA A 194 -15.28 -2.31 7.42
C ALA A 194 -15.44 -0.84 6.90
N TRP A 195 -16.07 0.07 7.65
CA TRP A 195 -16.41 1.44 7.22
C TRP A 195 -16.26 2.50 8.33
N LEU A 196 -15.59 2.16 9.45
CA LEU A 196 -15.39 2.99 10.67
C LEU A 196 -15.44 4.50 10.38
N ALA A 197 -16.43 5.17 10.99
CA ALA A 197 -16.94 6.49 10.64
C ALA A 197 -15.85 7.43 10.09
N HIS A 198 -15.74 7.53 8.75
CA HIS A 198 -14.88 8.54 8.11
C HIS A 198 -15.14 9.94 8.66
N ASP A 199 -16.33 10.14 9.15
CA ASP A 199 -16.79 11.35 9.79
C ASP A 199 -16.09 11.59 11.15
N ALA A 200 -15.83 10.56 11.94
CA ALA A 200 -15.13 10.69 13.22
C ALA A 200 -13.66 11.13 13.05
N PHE A 201 -13.02 10.78 11.94
CA PHE A 201 -11.60 11.05 11.70
C PHE A 201 -11.32 12.29 10.84
N ARG A 202 -12.33 13.14 10.61
CA ARG A 202 -12.10 14.45 9.98
C ARG A 202 -11.26 15.35 10.88
N GLU A 203 -10.69 16.42 10.31
CA GLU A 203 -9.88 17.39 11.05
C GLU A 203 -10.66 18.00 12.23
N GLU A 204 -11.97 18.19 12.08
CA GLU A 204 -12.85 18.67 13.15
C GLU A 204 -13.20 17.60 14.21
N GLY A 205 -12.88 16.33 13.92
CA GLY A 205 -13.03 15.18 14.80
C GLY A 205 -11.69 14.77 15.42
N LEU A 206 -11.26 13.53 15.17
CA LEU A 206 -10.01 12.94 15.66
C LEU A 206 -8.82 13.18 14.73
N GLY A 207 -9.08 13.61 13.50
CA GLY A 207 -8.08 13.74 12.45
C GLY A 207 -7.36 12.44 12.07
N ASN A 208 -6.32 12.60 11.26
CA ASN A 208 -5.51 11.49 10.76
C ASN A 208 -4.72 10.80 11.87
N LEU A 209 -4.31 11.55 12.89
CA LEU A 209 -3.55 11.03 14.01
C LEU A 209 -4.40 10.09 14.87
N GLY A 210 -5.65 10.47 15.20
CA GLY A 210 -6.55 9.59 15.94
C GLY A 210 -6.94 8.33 15.18
N TRP A 211 -7.11 8.40 13.86
CA TRP A 211 -7.27 7.19 13.03
C TRP A 211 -6.07 6.26 13.16
N TYR A 212 -4.87 6.82 13.05
CA TYR A 212 -3.65 6.02 13.08
C TYR A 212 -3.45 5.35 14.43
N VAL A 213 -3.63 6.10 15.53
CA VAL A 213 -3.54 5.56 16.89
C VAL A 213 -4.58 4.47 17.14
N LEU A 214 -5.82 4.67 16.70
CA LEU A 214 -6.87 3.66 16.83
C LEU A 214 -6.55 2.39 16.03
N SER A 215 -6.02 2.53 14.81
CA SER A 215 -5.63 1.38 13.97
C SER A 215 -4.50 0.52 14.59
N LEU A 216 -3.64 1.14 15.41
CA LEU A 216 -2.59 0.41 16.13
C LEU A 216 -3.14 -0.39 17.32
N THR A 217 -4.24 0.08 17.93
CA THR A 217 -4.84 -0.52 19.15
C THR A 217 -5.99 -1.48 18.86
N ASP A 218 -6.53 -1.47 17.65
CA ASP A 218 -7.62 -2.36 17.19
C ASP A 218 -7.26 -3.85 17.31
N SER A 219 -6.03 -4.20 16.95
CA SER A 219 -5.58 -5.60 16.95
C SER A 219 -5.19 -6.13 18.34
N ARG A 220 -4.79 -5.24 19.25
CA ARG A 220 -4.42 -5.56 20.65
C ARG A 220 -4.22 -4.28 21.46
N PRO A 221 -4.47 -4.32 22.79
CA PRO A 221 -4.07 -3.23 23.68
C PRO A 221 -2.57 -2.97 23.65
N LEU A 222 -2.17 -1.69 23.71
CA LEU A 222 -0.77 -1.25 23.68
C LEU A 222 -0.48 -0.27 24.83
N ALA A 223 0.70 -0.39 25.43
CA ALA A 223 1.17 0.62 26.38
C ALA A 223 1.45 1.95 25.65
N LEU A 224 1.24 3.08 26.33
CA LEU A 224 1.35 4.41 25.72
C LEU A 224 2.76 4.69 25.15
N HIS A 225 3.80 4.27 25.86
CA HIS A 225 5.18 4.36 25.37
C HIS A 225 5.40 3.52 24.10
N GLU A 226 4.77 2.35 23.98
CA GLU A 226 4.83 1.54 22.77
C GLU A 226 4.08 2.21 21.61
N LEU A 227 2.93 2.84 21.89
CA LEU A 227 2.22 3.66 20.91
C LEU A 227 3.06 4.83 20.41
N SER A 228 3.79 5.53 21.30
CA SER A 228 4.71 6.61 20.91
C SER A 228 5.80 6.13 19.96
N ILE A 229 6.46 5.00 20.27
CA ILE A 229 7.49 4.42 19.40
C ILE A 229 6.93 4.04 18.04
N ARG A 230 5.75 3.42 17.99
CA ARG A 230 5.14 2.93 16.74
C ARG A 230 4.57 4.05 15.89
N SER A 231 3.96 5.03 16.54
CA SER A 231 3.32 6.15 15.86
C SER A 231 4.32 7.23 15.45
N GLY A 232 5.45 7.34 16.18
CA GLY A 232 6.42 8.43 16.04
C GLY A 232 5.93 9.75 16.65
N VAL A 233 4.87 9.71 17.46
CA VAL A 233 4.22 10.87 18.06
C VAL A 233 4.75 11.05 19.47
N ASP A 234 4.92 12.30 19.88
CA ASP A 234 5.39 12.62 21.24
C ASP A 234 4.42 12.10 22.29
N LEU A 235 4.97 11.71 23.46
CA LEU A 235 4.16 11.10 24.51
C LEU A 235 3.07 12.05 25.02
N ALA A 236 3.36 13.36 25.15
CA ALA A 236 2.37 14.33 25.62
C ALA A 236 1.22 14.52 24.61
N GLU A 237 1.53 14.57 23.31
CA GLU A 237 0.52 14.65 22.26
C GLU A 237 -0.36 13.39 22.22
N LEU A 238 0.24 12.22 22.49
CA LEU A 238 -0.52 10.97 22.63
C LEU A 238 -1.39 10.94 23.88
N GLU A 239 -0.90 11.43 25.04
CA GLU A 239 -1.69 11.53 26.27
C GLU A 239 -2.96 12.36 26.04
N ASP A 240 -2.82 13.53 25.40
CA ASP A 240 -3.95 14.40 25.07
C ASP A 240 -4.95 13.70 24.15
N LEU A 241 -4.45 13.05 23.09
CA LEU A 241 -5.30 12.33 22.14
C LEU A 241 -6.01 11.12 22.77
N ILE A 242 -5.31 10.32 23.57
CA ILE A 242 -5.91 9.20 24.30
C ILE A 242 -6.92 9.70 25.32
N GLY A 243 -6.69 10.84 25.96
CA GLY A 243 -7.68 11.50 26.82
C GLY A 243 -8.97 11.83 26.08
N ILE A 244 -8.86 12.41 24.86
CA ILE A 244 -10.01 12.69 24.00
C ILE A 244 -10.73 11.39 23.61
N MET A 245 -9.99 10.36 23.20
CA MET A 245 -10.54 9.09 22.75
C MET A 245 -11.19 8.30 23.90
N THR A 246 -10.65 8.40 25.11
CA THR A 246 -11.22 7.79 26.33
C THR A 246 -12.51 8.50 26.72
N HIS A 247 -12.53 9.83 26.70
CA HIS A 247 -13.76 10.61 26.96
C HIS A 247 -14.86 10.37 25.91
N ALA A 248 -14.47 9.97 24.71
CA ALA A 248 -15.36 9.62 23.61
C ALA A 248 -15.78 8.14 23.59
N ASP A 249 -15.40 7.35 24.60
CA ASP A 249 -15.64 5.90 24.67
C ASP A 249 -15.12 5.13 23.45
N LEU A 250 -14.00 5.58 22.85
CA LEU A 250 -13.38 4.93 21.69
C LEU A 250 -12.26 3.97 22.08
N VAL A 251 -11.62 4.22 23.21
CA VAL A 251 -10.55 3.39 23.76
C VAL A 251 -10.78 3.18 25.26
N VAL A 252 -10.23 2.08 25.78
CA VAL A 252 -10.29 1.70 27.19
C VAL A 252 -8.91 1.27 27.70
N GLY A 253 -8.68 1.53 28.99
CA GLY A 253 -7.55 1.04 29.78
C GLY A 253 -6.58 2.13 30.23
N ASP A 254 -6.04 1.95 31.45
CA ASP A 254 -5.16 2.93 32.10
C ASP A 254 -3.70 2.76 31.64
N ASP A 255 -3.14 1.56 31.81
CA ASP A 255 -1.74 1.26 31.45
C ASP A 255 -1.59 0.72 30.01
N GLN A 256 -2.68 0.18 29.45
CA GLN A 256 -2.75 -0.35 28.09
C GLN A 256 -4.00 0.15 27.41
N VAL A 257 -3.82 0.84 26.29
CA VAL A 257 -4.89 1.42 25.49
C VAL A 257 -5.33 0.39 24.46
N GLY A 258 -6.59 -0.05 24.54
CA GLY A 258 -7.24 -0.89 23.53
C GLY A 258 -8.48 -0.22 22.97
N ALA A 259 -8.84 -0.53 21.72
CA ALA A 259 -10.12 -0.10 21.16
C ALA A 259 -11.30 -0.75 21.92
N VAL A 260 -12.43 -0.04 22.02
CA VAL A 260 -13.65 -0.61 22.61
C VAL A 260 -14.24 -1.73 21.74
N PRO A 261 -14.93 -2.73 22.32
CA PRO A 261 -15.51 -3.84 21.55
C PRO A 261 -16.55 -3.41 20.49
N ASP A 262 -17.30 -2.33 20.73
CA ASP A 262 -18.30 -1.80 19.78
C ASP A 262 -17.83 -0.47 19.16
N LEU A 263 -16.64 -0.51 18.56
CA LEU A 263 -15.96 0.67 18.04
C LEU A 263 -16.76 1.39 16.96
N THR A 264 -17.55 0.67 16.16
CA THR A 264 -18.36 1.26 15.09
C THR A 264 -19.40 2.22 15.67
N LEU A 265 -20.19 1.76 16.66
CA LEU A 265 -21.22 2.58 17.29
C LEU A 265 -20.62 3.79 18.01
N ALA A 266 -19.50 3.58 18.71
CA ALA A 266 -18.80 4.65 19.42
C ALA A 266 -18.29 5.74 18.46
N LEU A 267 -17.76 5.36 17.30
CA LEU A 267 -17.31 6.31 16.28
C LEU A 267 -18.48 7.07 15.62
N ASP A 268 -19.63 6.44 15.41
CA ASP A 268 -20.82 7.12 14.87
C ASP A 268 -21.35 8.16 15.87
N HIS A 269 -21.42 7.81 17.17
CA HIS A 269 -21.77 8.77 18.22
C HIS A 269 -20.77 9.93 18.31
N PHE A 270 -19.47 9.64 18.23
CA PHE A 270 -18.45 10.67 18.20
C PHE A 270 -18.60 11.60 16.98
N ALA A 271 -18.78 11.03 15.79
CA ALA A 271 -18.99 11.79 14.56
C ALA A 271 -20.25 12.66 14.63
N GLN A 272 -21.34 12.13 15.21
CA GLN A 272 -22.56 12.88 15.45
C GLN A 272 -22.31 14.06 16.40
N GLY A 273 -21.63 13.82 17.52
CA GLY A 273 -21.26 14.85 18.50
C GLY A 273 -20.36 15.94 17.93
N ARG A 274 -19.51 15.60 16.94
CA ARG A 274 -18.65 16.54 16.21
C ARG A 274 -19.32 17.18 14.99
N GLY A 275 -20.55 16.81 14.66
CA GLY A 275 -21.27 17.34 13.49
C GLY A 275 -20.63 16.96 12.15
N THR A 276 -19.89 15.86 12.12
CA THR A 276 -19.21 15.36 10.92
C THR A 276 -19.96 14.23 10.25
N LEU A 277 -20.96 13.63 10.91
CA LEU A 277 -21.75 12.51 10.38
C LEU A 277 -22.35 12.79 8.99
N GLY A 278 -22.21 11.83 8.07
CA GLY A 278 -22.68 11.88 6.68
C GLY A 278 -21.76 12.64 5.72
N ARG A 279 -20.71 13.34 6.19
CA ARG A 279 -19.84 14.12 5.30
C ARG A 279 -18.97 13.22 4.41
N GLY A 280 -18.57 12.05 4.88
CA GLY A 280 -17.80 11.07 4.10
C GLY A 280 -18.61 10.52 2.93
N GLU A 281 -19.91 10.31 3.11
CA GLU A 281 -20.81 9.93 2.02
C GLU A 281 -20.99 11.07 1.02
N ALA A 282 -21.17 12.31 1.50
CA ALA A 282 -21.24 13.49 0.65
C ALA A 282 -19.96 13.68 -0.18
N ASP A 283 -18.78 13.47 0.43
CA ASP A 283 -17.49 13.50 -0.26
C ASP A 283 -17.40 12.40 -1.31
N ARG A 284 -17.76 11.15 -0.99
CA ARG A 284 -17.77 10.05 -1.96
C ARG A 284 -18.69 10.33 -3.15
N ALA A 285 -19.88 10.85 -2.89
CA ALA A 285 -20.81 11.29 -3.93
C ALA A 285 -20.21 12.42 -4.78
N GLN A 286 -19.55 13.40 -4.16
CA GLN A 286 -18.85 14.46 -4.87
C GLN A 286 -17.71 13.90 -5.72
N TYR A 287 -16.89 12.99 -5.19
CA TYR A 287 -15.81 12.34 -5.92
C TYR A 287 -16.31 11.52 -7.08
N GLN A 288 -17.43 10.81 -6.92
CA GLN A 288 -18.05 10.08 -8.01
C GLN A 288 -18.48 11.02 -9.14
N ARG A 289 -19.13 12.15 -8.80
CA ARG A 289 -19.48 13.20 -9.77
C ARG A 289 -18.26 13.79 -10.46
N ASP A 290 -17.21 14.12 -9.71
CA ASP A 290 -15.95 14.65 -10.23
C ASP A 290 -15.28 13.66 -11.18
N ARG A 291 -15.31 12.35 -10.85
CA ARG A 291 -14.76 11.25 -11.66
C ARG A 291 -15.56 11.05 -12.94
N GLU A 292 -16.88 11.10 -12.89
CA GLU A 292 -17.74 11.03 -14.07
C GLU A 292 -17.49 12.24 -14.99
N ALA A 293 -17.40 13.45 -14.43
CA ALA A 293 -17.06 14.66 -15.17
C ALA A 293 -15.64 14.60 -15.76
N PHE A 294 -14.69 14.00 -15.04
CA PHE A 294 -13.34 13.76 -15.53
C PHE A 294 -13.32 12.81 -16.73
N ARG A 295 -14.02 11.67 -16.62
CA ARG A 295 -14.16 10.70 -17.72
C ARG A 295 -14.81 11.32 -18.95
N ALA A 296 -15.89 12.07 -18.77
CA ALA A 296 -16.57 12.76 -19.86
C ALA A 296 -15.65 13.73 -20.62
N ARG A 297 -14.79 14.47 -19.91
CA ARG A 297 -13.77 15.33 -20.53
C ARG A 297 -12.73 14.53 -21.32
N GLY A 298 -12.26 13.40 -20.78
CA GLY A 298 -11.30 12.53 -21.46
C GLY A 298 -11.85 11.90 -22.76
N VAL A 299 -13.14 11.56 -22.79
CA VAL A 299 -13.82 11.04 -23.99
C VAL A 299 -13.86 12.11 -25.09
N ASN A 300 -14.17 13.36 -24.76
CA ASN A 300 -14.25 14.46 -25.74
C ASN A 300 -12.90 14.80 -26.40
N VAL A 301 -11.77 14.66 -25.67
CA VAL A 301 -10.44 14.87 -26.26
C VAL A 301 -10.10 13.79 -27.27
N ARG A 302 -10.56 12.55 -27.05
CA ARG A 302 -10.34 11.42 -27.95
C ARG A 302 -11.12 11.55 -29.26
N THR A 303 -12.40 11.94 -29.20
CA THR A 303 -13.22 12.20 -30.40
C THR A 303 -12.70 13.36 -31.25
N LEU A 304 -12.12 14.40 -30.62
CA LEU A 304 -11.52 15.52 -31.35
C LEU A 304 -10.17 15.18 -32.01
N GLN A 305 -9.45 14.18 -31.50
CA GLN A 305 -8.20 13.71 -32.09
C GLN A 305 -8.42 12.72 -33.23
N GLU A 306 -9.50 11.93 -33.21
CA GLU A 306 -9.88 11.01 -34.28
C GLU A 306 -10.57 11.70 -35.46
N ALA A 307 -11.08 12.94 -35.26
CA ALA A 307 -11.70 13.77 -36.30
C ALA A 307 -10.72 14.69 -37.06
N ARG A 308 -9.41 14.59 -36.81
CA ARG A 308 -8.33 15.33 -37.49
C ARG A 308 -7.43 14.38 -38.26
#